data_AF-A0A6C0IR61-F1
#
_entry.id   AF-A0A6C0IR61-F1
#
_cell.length_a   1.000
_cell.length_b   1.000
_cell.length_c   1.000
_cell.angle_alpha   90.00
_cell.angle_beta   90.00
_cell.angle_gamma   90.00
#
_symmetry.space_group_name_H-M   'P 1'
#
loop_
_entity.id
_entity.type
_entity.pdbx_description
1 polymer ?
#
loop_
_entity_poly.entity_id
_entity_poly.type
_entity_poly.pdbx_seq_one_letter_code
_entity_poly.pdbx_strand_id
1 'polypeptide(L)'
;MLPKSSTILLHRVINIELFALKNVCPLVYKCNTKQQYIEFGNYTLTHNNHFMVDDVLKTQINLPDVYFKNGYNEYISLENHTRIKYNIYN
;
A
#
# COMPACT_ATOMS: atom_id res chain seq x y z
N MET A 1 18.59 -0.48 8.81
CA MET A 1 17.72 0.64 9.22
C MET A 1 17.81 1.71 8.15
N LEU A 2 16.68 2.10 7.54
CA LEU A 2 16.65 3.20 6.56
C LEU A 2 17.07 4.51 7.22
N PRO A 3 17.77 5.42 6.51
CA PRO A 3 17.92 6.78 6.99
C PRO A 3 16.53 7.42 7.13
N LYS A 4 16.31 8.10 8.26
CA LYS A 4 15.02 8.72 8.64
C LYS A 4 14.39 9.56 7.52
N SER A 5 15.20 10.19 6.67
CA SER A 5 14.77 11.02 5.54
C SER A 5 14.14 10.21 4.38
N SER A 6 14.75 9.08 3.99
CA SER A 6 14.25 8.24 2.89
C SER A 6 12.89 7.61 3.23
N THR A 7 12.67 7.25 4.49
CA THR A 7 11.37 6.74 4.98
C THR A 7 10.27 7.80 4.87
N ILE A 8 10.56 9.08 5.19
CA ILE A 8 9.57 10.17 5.10
C ILE A 8 9.18 10.46 3.65
N LEU A 9 10.15 10.49 2.74
CA LEU A 9 9.90 10.69 1.31
C LEU A 9 9.05 9.55 0.74
N LEU A 10 9.42 8.30 1.00
CA LEU A 10 8.66 7.13 0.55
C LEU A 10 7.20 7.22 1.00
N HIS A 11 6.98 7.53 2.28
CA HIS A 11 5.65 7.67 2.85
C HIS A 11 4.80 8.77 2.18
N ARG A 12 5.39 9.93 1.88
CA ARG A 12 4.66 11.01 1.19
C ARG A 12 4.28 10.64 -0.23
N VAL A 13 5.19 10.01 -0.95
CA VAL A 13 5.00 9.62 -2.35
C VAL A 13 3.95 8.52 -2.48
N ILE A 14 3.87 7.61 -1.52
CA ILE A 14 2.84 6.56 -1.48
C ILE A 14 1.44 7.14 -1.44
N ASN A 15 1.20 8.22 -0.69
CA ASN A 15 -0.11 8.86 -0.65
C ASN A 15 -0.50 9.43 -2.03
N ILE A 16 0.46 9.94 -2.79
CA ILE A 16 0.25 10.43 -4.16
C ILE A 16 -0.10 9.26 -5.08
N GLU A 17 0.67 8.15 -5.01
CA GLU A 17 0.38 6.98 -5.83
C GLU A 17 -0.96 6.33 -5.52
N LEU A 18 -1.33 6.24 -4.24
CA LEU A 18 -2.63 5.72 -3.85
C LEU A 18 -3.77 6.55 -4.42
N PHE A 19 -3.63 7.88 -4.40
CA PHE A 19 -4.63 8.76 -4.99
C PHE A 19 -4.79 8.53 -6.50
N ALA A 20 -3.70 8.22 -7.21
CA ALA A 20 -3.73 7.88 -8.62
C ALA A 20 -4.30 6.47 -8.88
N LEU A 21 -3.91 5.48 -8.07
CA LEU A 21 -4.24 4.07 -8.28
C LEU A 21 -5.66 3.71 -7.85
N LYS A 22 -6.25 4.40 -6.85
CA LYS A 22 -7.55 4.04 -6.25
C LYS A 22 -8.72 3.92 -7.24
N ASN A 23 -8.64 4.61 -8.38
CA ASN A 23 -9.67 4.61 -9.42
C ASN A 23 -9.26 3.80 -10.66
N VAL A 24 -8.06 3.22 -10.67
CA VAL A 24 -7.46 2.52 -11.82
C VAL A 24 -7.38 1.03 -11.55
N CYS A 25 -7.00 0.63 -10.34
CA CYS A 25 -6.87 -0.78 -9.96
C CYS A 25 -7.34 -1.03 -8.52
N PRO A 26 -7.85 -2.24 -8.24
CA PRO A 26 -8.22 -2.61 -6.88
C PRO A 26 -6.96 -2.77 -6.03
N LEU A 27 -6.98 -2.14 -4.86
CA LEU A 27 -5.99 -2.36 -3.81
C LEU A 27 -6.38 -3.62 -3.04
N VAL A 28 -5.36 -4.38 -2.64
CA VAL A 28 -5.51 -5.59 -1.85
C VAL A 28 -4.49 -5.57 -0.71
N TYR A 29 -4.78 -6.28 0.37
CA TYR A 29 -3.77 -6.61 1.36
C TYR A 29 -3.54 -8.11 1.47
N LYS A 30 -2.29 -8.46 1.76
CA LYS A 30 -1.90 -9.84 2.01
C LYS A 30 -2.15 -10.18 3.48
N CYS A 31 -3.13 -11.02 3.74
CA CYS A 31 -3.41 -11.50 5.08
C CYS A 31 -2.37 -12.55 5.50
N ASN A 32 -1.47 -12.19 6.41
CA ASN A 32 -0.37 -13.07 6.85
C ASN A 32 -0.86 -14.38 7.50
N THR A 33 -2.06 -14.40 8.09
CA THR A 33 -2.63 -15.61 8.73
C THR A 33 -3.29 -16.57 7.73
N LYS A 34 -3.75 -16.08 6.58
CA LYS A 34 -4.51 -16.89 5.60
C LYS A 34 -3.81 -17.09 4.26
N GLN A 35 -2.65 -16.45 4.03
CA GLN A 35 -1.99 -16.38 2.73
C GLN A 35 -2.92 -15.96 1.57
N GLN A 36 -3.94 -15.15 1.89
CA GLN A 36 -4.95 -14.68 0.96
C GLN A 36 -4.78 -13.19 0.71
N TYR A 37 -5.07 -12.77 -0.52
CA TYR A 37 -5.24 -11.37 -0.88
C TYR A 37 -6.71 -11.00 -0.69
N ILE A 38 -6.94 -9.89 0.01
CA ILE A 38 -8.28 -9.38 0.30
C ILE A 38 -8.35 -7.97 -0.26
N GLU A 39 -9.33 -7.71 -1.11
CA GLU A 39 -9.55 -6.37 -1.68
C GLU A 39 -9.94 -5.37 -0.59
N PHE A 40 -9.42 -4.16 -0.71
CA PHE A 40 -9.92 -3.03 0.06
C PHE A 40 -11.31 -2.68 -0.43
N GLY A 41 -12.29 -2.69 0.48
CA GLY A 41 -13.56 -1.99 0.29
C GLY A 41 -13.33 -0.50 0.44
N ASN A 42 -13.91 0.10 1.49
CA ASN A 42 -13.59 1.48 1.85
C ASN A 42 -12.33 1.54 2.74
N TYR A 43 -11.44 2.49 2.47
CA TYR A 43 -10.26 2.71 3.30
C TYR A 43 -9.94 4.20 3.50
N THR A 44 -9.31 4.51 4.63
CA THR A 44 -8.77 5.83 4.95
C THR A 44 -7.28 5.71 5.28
N LEU A 45 -6.49 6.66 4.79
CA LEU A 45 -5.07 6.78 5.15
C LEU A 45 -4.91 7.61 6.41
N THR A 46 -4.23 7.04 7.41
CA THR A 46 -3.87 7.76 8.63
C THR A 46 -2.61 8.60 8.41
N HIS A 47 -2.36 9.57 9.31
CA HIS A 47 -1.14 10.39 9.30
C HIS A 47 0.16 9.59 9.44
N ASN A 48 0.08 8.31 9.84
CA ASN A 48 1.22 7.40 9.95
C ASN A 48 1.35 6.45 8.73
N ASN A 49 0.59 6.69 7.65
CA ASN A 49 0.53 5.86 6.44
C ASN A 49 0.09 4.42 6.72
N HIS A 50 -0.70 4.23 7.77
CA HIS A 50 -1.47 3.01 7.93
C HIS A 50 -2.82 3.15 7.23
N PHE A 51 -3.25 2.06 6.62
CA PHE A 51 -4.57 1.94 6.01
C PHE A 51 -5.55 1.48 7.08
N MET A 52 -6.59 2.27 7.31
CA MET A 52 -7.76 1.87 8.06
C MET A 52 -8.83 1.44 7.07
N VAL A 53 -9.15 0.15 7.03
CA VAL A 53 -10.21 -0.39 6.17
C VAL A 53 -11.51 -0.45 6.98
N ASP A 54 -12.55 0.18 6.45
CA ASP A 54 -13.80 0.46 7.18
C ASP A 54 -14.68 -0.78 7.35
N ASP A 55 -14.55 -1.77 6.45
CA ASP A 55 -15.66 -2.71 6.26
C ASP A 55 -15.70 -3.98 7.13
N VAL A 56 -14.68 -4.34 7.92
CA VAL A 56 -14.81 -5.58 8.74
C VAL A 56 -14.07 -5.58 10.08
N LEU A 57 -12.97 -4.83 10.27
CA LEU A 57 -12.11 -5.09 11.44
C LEU A 57 -11.45 -3.88 12.11
N LYS A 58 -11.62 -2.64 11.63
CA LYS A 58 -10.74 -1.51 12.03
C LYS A 58 -9.26 -1.93 12.04
N THR A 59 -8.89 -2.84 11.13
CA THR A 59 -7.53 -3.38 11.10
C THR A 59 -6.62 -2.34 10.50
N GLN A 60 -5.58 -2.03 11.26
CA GLN A 60 -4.47 -1.26 10.77
C GLN A 60 -3.65 -2.15 9.84
N ILE A 61 -3.58 -1.80 8.57
CA ILE A 61 -2.77 -2.53 7.59
C ILE A 61 -1.50 -1.74 7.33
N ASN A 62 -0.37 -2.44 7.45
CA ASN A 62 0.93 -1.86 7.20
C ASN A 62 1.22 -1.85 5.71
N LEU A 63 1.87 -0.78 5.25
CA LEU A 63 2.26 -0.59 3.86
C LEU A 63 2.96 -1.79 3.19
N PRO A 64 3.89 -2.53 3.84
CA PRO A 64 4.53 -3.70 3.22
C PRO A 64 3.54 -4.82 2.85
N ASP A 65 2.39 -4.86 3.52
CA ASP A 65 1.33 -5.83 3.29
C ASP A 65 0.33 -5.36 2.21
N VAL A 66 0.54 -4.18 1.61
CA VAL A 66 -0.35 -3.59 0.60
C VAL A 66 0.14 -3.84 -0.80
N TYR A 67 -0.77 -4.32 -1.63
CA TYR A 67 -0.55 -4.67 -3.02
C TYR A 67 -1.68 -4.06 -3.88
N PHE A 68 -1.47 -4.03 -5.19
CA PHE A 68 -2.53 -3.75 -6.16
C PHE A 68 -2.52 -4.79 -7.25
N LYS A 69 -3.68 -5.04 -7.86
CA LYS A 69 -3.83 -6.00 -8.95
C LYS A 69 -3.69 -5.29 -10.30
N ASN A 70 -2.73 -5.69 -11.12
CA ASN A 70 -2.54 -5.10 -12.45
C ASN A 70 -3.50 -5.69 -13.50
N GLY A 71 -3.43 -5.20 -14.75
CA GLY A 71 -4.24 -5.70 -15.87
C GLY A 71 -3.97 -7.15 -16.28
N TYR A 72 -2.89 -7.77 -15.78
CA TYR A 72 -2.53 -9.17 -15.99
C TYR A 72 -2.93 -10.07 -14.82
N ASN A 73 -3.73 -9.57 -13.87
CA ASN A 73 -4.11 -10.25 -12.63
C ASN A 73 -2.95 -10.55 -11.66
N GLU A 74 -1.81 -9.86 -11.79
CA GLU A 74 -0.67 -10.03 -10.89
C GLU A 74 -0.77 -9.07 -9.70
N TYR A 75 -0.34 -9.54 -8.53
CA TYR A 75 -0.28 -8.73 -7.31
C TYR A 75 1.07 -8.05 -7.18
N ILE A 76 1.08 -6.72 -7.27
CA ILE A 76 2.30 -5.91 -7.20
C ILE A 76 2.35 -5.20 -5.85
N SER A 77 3.47 -5.33 -5.13
CA SER A 77 3.69 -4.62 -3.87
C SER A 77 3.70 -3.12 -4.11
N LEU A 78 2.83 -2.39 -3.41
CA LEU A 78 2.72 -0.94 -3.54
C LEU A 78 4.02 -0.26 -3.09
N GLU A 79 4.61 -0.73 -1.99
CA GLU A 79 5.88 -0.22 -1.50
C GLU A 79 6.99 -0.39 -2.54
N ASN A 80 7.15 -1.62 -3.07
CA ASN A 80 8.20 -1.91 -4.03
C ASN A 80 8.01 -1.13 -5.35
N HIS A 81 6.77 -1.07 -5.85
CA HIS A 81 6.43 -0.28 -7.03
C HIS A 81 6.82 1.19 -6.84
N THR A 82 6.47 1.78 -5.70
CA THR A 82 6.75 3.18 -5.40
C THR A 82 8.25 3.43 -5.25
N ARG A 83 8.98 2.53 -4.57
CA ARG A 83 10.45 2.62 -4.46
C ARG A 83 11.13 2.64 -5.82
N ILE A 84 10.75 1.72 -6.71
CA ILE A 84 11.33 1.61 -8.05
C ILE A 84 11.00 2.84 -8.89
N LYS A 85 9.71 3.24 -8.93
CA LYS A 85 9.24 4.37 -9.74
C LYS A 85 9.92 5.69 -9.38
N TYR A 86 10.18 5.92 -8.10
CA TYR A 86 10.77 7.16 -7.59
C TYR A 86 12.25 7.05 -7.21
N ASN A 87 12.90 5.93 -7.55
CA ASN A 87 14.33 5.72 -7.29
C ASN A 87 14.70 5.86 -5.80
N ILE A 88 13.81 5.42 -4.90
CA ILE A 88 14.00 5.49 -3.45
C ILE A 88 14.65 4.18 -2.98
N TYR A 89 15.98 4.19 -2.98
CA TYR A 89 16.81 3.09 -2.49
C TYR A 89 17.45 3.45 -1.14
N ASN A 90 17.96 2.43 -0.46
CA ASN A 90 18.65 2.55 0.82
C ASN A 90 19.92 3.40 0.69
#